data_AF-A0A2H9PPS7-F1
#
_entry.id   AF-A0A2H9PPS7-F1
#
_cell.length_a   1.000
_cell.length_b   1.000
_cell.length_c   1.000
_cell.angle_alpha   90.00
_cell.angle_beta   90.00
_cell.angle_gamma   90.00
#
_symmetry.space_group_name_H-M   'P 1'
#
loop_
_entity.id
_entity.type
_entity.pdbx_description
1 polymer ?
#
loop_
_entity_poly.entity_id
_entity_poly.type
_entity_poly.pdbx_seq_one_letter_code
_entity_poly.pdbx_strand_id
1 'polypeptide(L)' 'RLWVREGDLVLIQPWELGGDEKADIMYKYRPIQVKWLKMKGYLRKLDEFESF' A
#
# COMPACT_ATOMS: atom_id res chain seq x y z
N ARG A 1 18.39 2.43 0.18
CA ARG A 1 17.92 2.12 -1.18
C ARG A 1 16.68 1.24 -1.06
N LEU A 2 15.49 1.77 -1.34
CA LEU A 2 14.22 1.04 -1.23
C LEU A 2 14.01 0.22 -2.51
N TRP A 3 13.89 -1.09 -2.38
CA TRP A 3 13.60 -1.99 -3.50
C TRP A 3 12.15 -2.45 -3.40
N VAL A 4 11.38 -2.16 -4.44
CA VAL A 4 9.96 -2.48 -4.55
C VAL A 4 9.79 -3.47 -5.70
N ARG A 5 8.91 -4.44 -5.51
CA ARG A 5 8.49 -5.44 -6.50
C ARG A 5 6.96 -5.49 -6.55
N GLU A 6 6.42 -6.08 -7.59
CA GLU A 6 4.98 -6.33 -7.69
C GLU A 6 4.48 -7.14 -6.49
N GLY A 7 3.30 -6.78 -5.98
CA GLY A 7 2.69 -7.38 -4.79
C GLY A 7 3.17 -6.82 -3.44
N ASP A 8 4.16 -5.92 -3.42
CA ASP A 8 4.53 -5.22 -2.18
C ASP A 8 3.45 -4.19 -1.79
N LEU A 9 3.06 -4.18 -0.51
CA LEU A 9 2.20 -3.13 0.03
C LEU A 9 3.05 -1.94 0.51
N VAL A 10 2.80 -0.76 -0.05
CA VAL A 10 3.50 0.49 0.29
C VAL A 10 2.51 1.57 0.74
N LEU A 11 2.96 2.41 1.66
CA LEU A 11 2.28 3.65 2.01
C LEU A 11 2.84 4.76 1.14
N ILE A 12 1.95 5.44 0.42
CA ILE A 12 2.30 6.55 -0.46
C ILE A 12 1.70 7.86 0.05
N GLN A 13 2.36 8.96 -0.28
CA GLN A 13 1.82 10.30 -0.14
C GLN A 13 1.62 10.89 -1.54
N PRO A 14 0.36 11.05 -2.00
CA PRO A 14 0.07 11.72 -3.26
C PRO A 14 0.65 13.14 -3.28
N TRP A 15 1.11 13.58 -4.44
CA TRP A 15 1.55 14.97 -4.62
C TRP A 15 0.35 15.93 -4.66
N GLU A 16 0.54 17.16 -4.20
CA GLU A 16 -0.48 18.21 -4.24
C GLU A 16 -0.95 18.50 -5.69
N LEU A 17 -0.03 18.39 -6.65
CA LEU A 17 -0.31 18.56 -8.08
C LEU A 17 -0.16 17.21 -8.79
N GLY A 18 -1.27 16.66 -9.30
CA GLY A 18 -1.28 15.39 -10.01
C GLY A 18 -1.24 14.16 -9.09
N GLY A 19 -1.80 14.27 -7.88
CA GLY A 19 -1.83 13.18 -6.88
C GLY A 19 -2.53 11.90 -7.34
N ASP A 20 -3.37 11.98 -8.37
CA ASP A 20 -4.00 10.81 -9.00
C ASP A 20 -3.02 9.96 -9.82
N GLU A 21 -1.90 10.56 -10.27
CA GLU A 21 -0.88 9.90 -11.10
C GLU A 21 0.46 9.71 -10.38
N LYS A 22 0.80 10.60 -9.45
CA LYS A 22 2.13 10.68 -8.83
C LYS A 22 2.07 10.77 -7.32
N ALA A 23 2.99 10.05 -6.68
CA ALA A 23 3.10 10.00 -5.23
C ALA A 23 4.52 9.61 -4.79
N ASP A 24 4.90 10.02 -3.60
CA ASP A 24 6.12 9.57 -2.94
C ASP A 24 5.88 8.35 -2.07
N ILE A 25 6.81 7.39 -2.07
CA ILE A 25 6.75 6.22 -1.20
C ILE A 25 7.31 6.59 0.17
N MET A 26 6.42 6.59 1.17
CA MET A 26 6.76 6.90 2.56
C MET A 26 7.24 5.65 3.31
N TYR A 27 6.60 4.51 3.07
CA TYR A 27 6.92 3.28 3.79
C TYR A 27 6.61 2.02 2.97
N LYS A 28 7.38 0.96 3.20
CA LYS A 28 7.11 -0.37 2.65
C LYS A 28 6.80 -1.33 3.79
N TYR A 29 5.60 -1.91 3.77
CA TYR A 29 5.21 -2.89 4.76
C TYR A 29 5.88 -4.24 4.50
N ARG A 30 6.34 -4.87 5.57
CA ARG A 30 6.78 -6.27 5.54
C ARG A 30 5.55 -7.18 5.52
N PRO A 31 5.64 -8.41 4.97
CA PRO A 31 4.52 -9.35 4.91
C PRO A 31 3.81 -9.57 6.25
N ILE A 32 4.58 -9.62 7.36
CA ILE A 32 4.01 -9.78 8.70
C ILE A 32 3.16 -8.57 9.14
N GLN A 33 3.58 -7.36 8.77
CA GLN A 33 2.83 -6.13 9.06
C GLN A 33 1.56 -6.07 8.20
N VAL A 34 1.65 -6.48 6.92
CA VAL A 34 0.48 -6.60 6.04
C VAL A 34 -0.56 -7.54 6.65
N LYS A 35 -0.15 -8.72 7.10
CA LYS A 35 -1.06 -9.67 7.77
C LYS A 35 -1.72 -9.05 9.00
N TRP A 36 -0.97 -8.32 9.81
CA TRP A 36 -1.51 -7.61 10.98
C TRP A 36 -2.53 -6.53 10.58
N LEU A 37 -2.25 -5.75 9.54
CA LEU A 37 -3.15 -4.73 9.01
C LEU A 37 -4.45 -5.32 8.45
N LYS A 38 -4.37 -6.46 7.74
CA LYS A 38 -5.54 -7.22 7.25
C LYS A 38 -6.39 -7.71 8.43
N MET A 39 -5.78 -8.32 9.44
CA MET A 39 -6.50 -8.81 10.63
C MET A 39 -7.21 -7.70 11.41
N LYS A 40 -6.65 -6.49 11.44
CA LYS A 40 -7.28 -5.32 12.06
C LYS A 40 -8.35 -4.67 11.18
N GLY A 41 -8.48 -5.08 9.92
CA GLY A 41 -9.44 -4.53 8.98
C GLY A 41 -9.05 -3.17 8.41
N TYR A 42 -7.78 -2.76 8.48
CA TYR A 42 -7.31 -1.52 7.87
C TYR A 42 -7.22 -1.60 6.34
N LEU A 43 -7.17 -2.81 5.79
CA LEU A 43 -7.03 -3.06 4.35
C LEU A 43 -8.32 -3.60 3.70
N ARG A 44 -9.49 -3.47 4.36
CA ARG A 44 -10.77 -4.02 3.87
C ARG A 44 -11.07 -3.62 2.43
N LYS A 45 -10.88 -2.34 2.10
CA LYS A 45 -11.10 -1.84 0.73
C LYS A 45 -10.22 -2.55 -0.29
N LEU A 46 -8.97 -2.88 0.06
CA LEU A 46 -8.04 -3.57 -0.83
C LEU A 46 -8.39 -5.05 -0.98
N ASP A 47 -8.85 -5.71 0.08
CA ASP A 47 -9.27 -7.11 0.03
C ASP A 47 -10.51 -7.30 -0.89
N GLU A 48 -11.39 -6.31 -0.97
CA GLU A 48 -12.52 -6.29 -1.92
C GLU A 48 -12.04 -6.30 -3.37
N PHE A 49 -10.98 -5.55 -3.72
CA PHE A 49 -10.45 -5.49 -5.09
C PHE A 49 -9.76 -6.78 -5.55
N GLU A 50 -9.10 -7.54 -4.67
CA GLU A 50 -8.46 -8.81 -5.02
C GLU A 50 -9.47 -9.95 -5.26
N SER A 51 -10.73 -9.77 -4.86
CA SER A 51 -11.77 -10.80 -4.92
C SER A 51 -12.60 -10.79 -6.21
N PHE A 52 -12.27 -9.90 -7.16
CA PHE A 52 -12.87 -9.81 -8.49
C PHE A 52 -11.92 -10.38 -9.56
#